data_AF-A0A1Q9NMI3-F1
#
_entry.id   AF-A0A1Q9NMI3-F1
#
_cell.length_a   1.000
_cell.length_b   1.000
_cell.length_c   1.000
_cell.angle_alpha   90.00
_cell.angle_beta   90.00
_cell.angle_gamma   90.00
#
_symmetry.space_group_name_H-M   'P 1'
#
loop_
_entity.id
_entity.type
_entity.pdbx_description
1 polymer ?
#
loop_
_entity_poly.entity_id
_entity_poly.type
_entity_poly.pdbx_seq_one_letter_code
_entity_poly.pdbx_strand_id
1 'polypeptide(L)'
;MPKEIYRSDPISLPEVKKLLLDRSKEEELSYMQRIALEHAQIVARITDVDAKKLIDIFIEKYRLSNNGAITLANYMPDTIDEIRQLLGKDAISMETETIEEILNELSNIKLLDEKEKYIDLDKLVQAEEAEEEKEVDESQIPKDLR
;
A
#
# COMPACT_ATOMS: atom_id res chain seq x y z
N MET A 1 8.14 16.25 -19.36
CA MET A 1 9.11 15.50 -18.51
C MET A 1 9.95 16.50 -17.75
N PRO A 2 10.33 16.20 -16.50
CA PRO A 2 11.16 17.10 -15.69
C PRO A 2 12.50 17.36 -16.37
N LYS A 3 13.04 18.57 -16.21
CA LYS A 3 14.32 18.96 -16.81
C LYS A 3 15.51 18.25 -16.15
N GLU A 4 15.43 18.01 -14.84
CA GLU A 4 16.41 17.25 -14.06
C GLU A 4 15.68 16.44 -12.98
N ILE A 5 16.15 15.22 -12.69
CA ILE A 5 15.63 14.36 -11.63
C ILE A 5 16.65 14.39 -10.49
N TYR A 6 16.27 15.01 -9.37
CA TYR A 6 17.13 15.10 -8.18
C TYR A 6 17.17 13.80 -7.38
N ARG A 7 16.02 13.13 -7.24
CA ARG A 7 15.85 11.90 -6.46
C ARG A 7 14.66 11.11 -6.98
N SER A 8 14.79 9.79 -7.00
CA SER A 8 13.73 8.87 -7.41
C SER A 8 13.82 7.64 -6.50
N ASP A 9 12.88 7.52 -5.56
CA ASP A 9 12.82 6.39 -4.67
C ASP A 9 11.67 5.46 -5.11
N PRO A 10 11.91 4.15 -5.21
CA PRO A 10 10.84 3.19 -5.45
C PRO A 10 9.90 3.12 -4.24
N ILE A 11 8.61 2.87 -4.51
CA ILE A 11 7.57 2.69 -3.50
C ILE A 11 6.88 1.34 -3.68
N SER A 12 6.31 0.83 -2.60
CA SER A 12 5.60 -0.45 -2.55
C SER A 12 4.14 -0.33 -3.03
N LEU A 13 3.53 -1.44 -3.45
CA LEU A 13 2.14 -1.49 -3.89
C LEU A 13 1.14 -1.10 -2.79
N PRO A 14 1.33 -1.49 -1.50
CA PRO A 14 0.51 -0.99 -0.41
C PRO A 14 0.56 0.54 -0.27
N GLU A 15 1.73 1.16 -0.47
CA GLU A 15 1.86 2.62 -0.48
C GLU A 15 1.17 3.26 -1.68
N VAL A 16 1.32 2.67 -2.88
CA VAL A 16 0.62 3.12 -4.10
C VAL A 16 -0.89 3.10 -3.90
N LYS A 17 -1.43 2.02 -3.31
CA LYS A 17 -2.86 1.90 -2.99
C LYS A 17 -3.31 3.08 -2.13
N LYS A 18 -2.59 3.37 -1.04
CA LYS A 18 -2.94 4.49 -0.16
C LYS A 18 -2.85 5.84 -0.87
N LEU A 19 -1.74 6.11 -1.56
CA LEU A 19 -1.53 7.39 -2.25
C LEU A 19 -2.63 7.67 -3.28
N LEU A 20 -3.06 6.66 -4.03
CA LEU A 20 -4.13 6.82 -5.01
C LEU A 20 -5.51 6.95 -4.36
N LEU A 21 -5.77 6.27 -3.23
CA LEU A 21 -7.01 6.45 -2.46
C LEU A 21 -7.11 7.83 -1.82
N ASP A 22 -6.01 8.34 -1.25
CA ASP A 22 -6.00 9.68 -0.69
C ASP A 22 -6.21 10.72 -1.81
N ARG A 23 -5.58 10.50 -2.97
CA ARG A 23 -5.74 11.37 -4.13
C ARG A 23 -7.15 11.35 -4.73
N SER A 24 -7.86 10.22 -4.66
CA SER A 24 -9.25 10.13 -5.16
C SER A 24 -10.25 10.93 -4.34
N LYS A 25 -9.92 11.26 -3.07
CA LYS A 25 -10.75 12.12 -2.22
C LYS A 25 -10.63 13.60 -2.60
N GLU A 26 -9.48 13.99 -3.14
CA GLU A 26 -9.23 15.39 -3.52
C GLU A 26 -9.79 15.72 -4.91
N GLU A 27 -9.64 14.81 -5.87
CA GLU A 27 -10.10 15.00 -7.25
C GLU A 27 -10.22 13.65 -7.98
N GLU A 28 -11.05 13.63 -9.02
CA GLU A 28 -11.25 12.45 -9.86
C GLU A 28 -9.93 11.92 -10.43
N LEU A 29 -9.66 10.63 -10.20
CA LEU A 29 -8.51 9.96 -10.77
C LEU A 29 -8.64 9.81 -12.28
N SER A 30 -7.57 10.04 -13.02
CA SER A 30 -7.53 9.70 -14.45
C SER A 30 -7.70 8.19 -14.69
N TYR A 31 -8.07 7.81 -15.92
CA TYR A 31 -8.25 6.40 -16.29
C TYR A 31 -7.05 5.50 -15.93
N MET A 32 -5.83 5.96 -16.21
CA MET A 32 -4.62 5.19 -15.89
C MET A 32 -4.38 5.08 -14.38
N GLN A 33 -4.73 6.12 -13.61
CA GLN A 33 -4.63 6.09 -12.15
C GLN A 33 -5.67 5.16 -11.54
N ARG A 34 -6.88 5.08 -12.11
CA ARG A 34 -7.91 4.12 -11.69
C ARG A 34 -7.45 2.68 -11.89
N ILE A 35 -6.91 2.35 -13.07
CA ILE A 35 -6.33 1.03 -13.33
C ILE A 35 -5.19 0.71 -12.35
N ALA A 36 -4.31 1.68 -12.10
CA ALA A 36 -3.20 1.49 -11.16
C ALA A 36 -3.72 1.23 -9.74
N LEU A 37 -4.78 1.92 -9.32
CA LEU A 37 -5.42 1.71 -8.02
C LEU A 37 -6.10 0.34 -7.94
N GLU A 38 -6.86 -0.06 -8.96
CA GLU A 38 -7.49 -1.39 -9.04
C GLU A 38 -6.44 -2.49 -8.92
N HIS A 39 -5.35 -2.40 -9.69
CA HIS A 39 -4.25 -3.34 -9.59
C HIS A 39 -3.62 -3.36 -8.19
N ALA A 40 -3.37 -2.19 -7.61
CA ALA A 40 -2.81 -2.09 -6.26
C ALA A 40 -3.75 -2.68 -5.20
N GLN A 41 -5.07 -2.54 -5.34
CA GLN A 41 -6.08 -3.14 -4.45
C GLN A 41 -6.10 -4.67 -4.54
N ILE A 42 -5.97 -5.22 -5.75
CA ILE A 42 -5.92 -6.68 -5.98
C ILE A 42 -4.66 -7.28 -5.34
N VAL A 43 -3.51 -6.63 -5.56
CA VAL A 43 -2.20 -7.21 -5.22
C VAL A 43 -1.77 -6.93 -3.78
N ALA A 44 -2.11 -5.78 -3.21
CA ALA A 44 -1.70 -5.44 -1.86
C ALA A 44 -2.28 -6.42 -0.83
N ARG A 45 -1.37 -7.12 -0.13
CA ARG A 45 -1.71 -8.11 0.90
C ARG A 45 -1.67 -7.57 2.33
N ILE A 46 -1.02 -6.42 2.52
CA ILE A 46 -0.78 -5.78 3.82
C ILE A 46 -1.07 -4.28 3.75
N THR A 47 -1.12 -3.62 4.91
CA THR A 47 -1.31 -2.16 4.99
C THR A 47 -0.04 -1.41 4.57
N ASP A 48 -0.16 -0.12 4.23
CA ASP A 48 0.99 0.74 3.92
C ASP A 48 1.93 0.90 5.13
N VAL A 49 1.37 0.94 6.33
CA VAL A 49 2.11 1.08 7.59
C VAL A 49 2.95 -0.16 7.86
N ASP A 50 2.37 -1.34 7.68
CA ASP A 50 3.09 -2.60 7.89
C ASP A 50 4.11 -2.85 6.78
N ALA A 51 3.81 -2.48 5.54
CA ALA A 51 4.75 -2.55 4.43
C ALA A 51 6.01 -1.71 4.68
N LYS A 52 5.85 -0.45 5.13
CA LYS A 52 7.00 0.42 5.47
C LYS A 52 7.87 -0.19 6.57
N LYS A 53 7.25 -0.64 7.66
CA LYS A 53 7.97 -1.29 8.78
C LYS A 53 8.74 -2.52 8.31
N LEU A 54 8.12 -3.36 7.47
CA LEU A 54 8.78 -4.53 6.91
C LEU A 54 9.99 -4.16 6.06
N ILE A 55 9.83 -3.19 5.17
CA ILE A 55 10.90 -2.75 4.27
C ILE A 55 12.08 -2.23 5.10
N ASP A 56 11.82 -1.43 6.13
CA ASP A 56 12.86 -0.92 7.03
C ASP A 56 13.59 -2.07 7.74
N ILE A 57 12.86 -3.04 8.31
CA ILE A 57 13.44 -4.24 8.96
C ILE A 57 14.31 -5.01 7.95
N PHE A 58 13.82 -5.19 6.72
CA PHE A 58 14.51 -5.93 5.67
C PHE A 58 15.82 -5.28 5.21
N ILE A 59 15.84 -3.95 5.12
CA ILE A 59 17.03 -3.19 4.77
C ILE A 59 18.02 -3.14 5.94
N GLU A 60 17.54 -2.92 7.16
CA GLU A 60 18.40 -2.73 8.33
C GLU A 60 18.97 -4.04 8.89
N LYS A 61 18.12 -5.05 9.09
CA LYS A 61 18.50 -6.33 9.74
C LYS A 61 19.15 -7.28 8.75
N TYR A 62 18.55 -7.47 7.58
CA TYR A 62 18.97 -8.47 6.59
C TYR A 62 19.81 -7.89 5.46
N ARG A 63 20.07 -6.57 5.47
CA ARG A 63 20.91 -5.86 4.47
C ARG A 63 20.43 -6.09 3.03
N LEU A 64 19.12 -6.29 2.85
CA LEU A 64 18.53 -6.44 1.52
C LEU A 64 18.63 -5.14 0.73
N SER A 65 18.73 -5.27 -0.59
CA SER A 65 18.58 -4.11 -1.46
C SER A 65 17.18 -3.51 -1.30
N ASN A 66 17.04 -2.19 -1.52
CA ASN A 66 15.75 -1.53 -1.42
C ASN A 66 14.69 -2.20 -2.33
N ASN A 67 15.09 -2.57 -3.55
CA ASN A 67 14.23 -3.30 -4.49
C ASN A 67 13.85 -4.69 -3.98
N GLY A 68 14.78 -5.44 -3.37
CA GLY A 68 14.50 -6.74 -2.78
C GLY A 68 13.49 -6.66 -1.63
N ALA A 69 13.70 -5.71 -0.71
CA ALA A 69 12.81 -5.47 0.41
C ALA A 69 11.38 -5.08 -0.04
N ILE A 70 11.26 -4.17 -1.01
CA ILE A 70 9.98 -3.77 -1.60
C ILE A 70 9.30 -4.96 -2.30
N THR A 71 10.07 -5.78 -3.01
CA THR A 71 9.55 -6.97 -3.70
C THR A 71 8.93 -7.96 -2.70
N LEU A 72 9.61 -8.22 -1.59
CA LEU A 72 9.06 -9.10 -0.54
C LEU A 72 7.78 -8.52 0.08
N ALA A 73 7.76 -7.23 0.41
CA ALA A 73 6.57 -6.58 0.96
C ALA A 73 5.38 -6.58 -0.02
N ASN A 74 5.64 -6.54 -1.33
CA ASN A 74 4.60 -6.59 -2.36
C ASN A 74 3.98 -7.97 -2.52
N TYR A 75 4.80 -9.02 -2.57
CA TYR A 75 4.34 -10.37 -2.89
C TYR A 75 3.95 -11.20 -1.66
N MET A 76 4.51 -10.91 -0.49
CA MET A 76 4.33 -11.68 0.75
C MET A 76 4.41 -13.20 0.49
N PRO A 77 5.62 -13.73 0.17
CA PRO A 77 5.79 -15.14 -0.12
C PRO A 77 5.57 -16.03 1.12
N ASP A 78 5.08 -17.25 0.88
CA ASP A 78 4.72 -18.22 1.93
C ASP A 78 5.76 -19.35 2.05
N THR A 79 6.72 -19.42 1.12
CA THR A 79 7.74 -20.47 1.07
C THR A 79 9.15 -19.92 0.86
N ILE A 80 10.14 -20.69 1.34
CA ILE A 80 11.57 -20.37 1.19
C ILE A 80 11.96 -20.26 -0.29
N ASP A 81 11.41 -21.13 -1.14
CA ASP A 81 11.73 -21.15 -2.57
C ASP A 81 11.20 -19.91 -3.30
N GLU A 82 10.02 -19.41 -2.92
CA GLU A 82 9.50 -18.13 -3.42
C GLU A 82 10.39 -16.96 -3.02
N ILE A 83 10.86 -16.91 -1.76
CA ILE A 83 11.79 -15.86 -1.31
C ILE A 83 13.07 -15.88 -2.14
N ARG A 84 13.66 -17.05 -2.36
CA ARG A 84 14.87 -17.19 -3.21
C ARG A 84 14.62 -16.73 -4.63
N GLN A 85 13.47 -17.09 -5.19
CA GLN A 85 13.10 -16.69 -6.55
C GLN A 85 12.91 -15.18 -6.68
N LEU A 86 12.27 -14.54 -5.70
CA LEU A 86 11.99 -13.10 -5.69
C LEU A 86 13.26 -12.26 -5.46
N LEU A 87 14.10 -12.66 -4.52
CA LEU A 87 15.35 -11.97 -4.21
C LEU A 87 16.44 -12.19 -5.26
N GLY A 88 16.37 -13.30 -6.01
CA GLY A 88 17.28 -13.60 -7.10
C GLY A 88 18.74 -13.54 -6.64
N LYS A 89 19.50 -12.55 -7.13
CA LYS A 89 20.92 -12.38 -6.79
C LYS A 89 21.15 -12.11 -5.31
N ASP A 90 20.24 -11.40 -4.64
CA ASP A 90 20.37 -11.04 -3.23
C ASP A 90 20.29 -12.29 -2.34
N ALA A 91 19.53 -13.32 -2.75
CA ALA A 91 19.41 -14.57 -2.02
C ALA A 91 20.58 -15.55 -2.22
N ILE A 92 21.41 -15.39 -3.26
CA ILE A 92 22.49 -16.35 -3.57
C ILE A 92 23.53 -16.42 -2.44
N SER A 93 23.78 -15.30 -1.78
CA SER A 93 24.74 -15.19 -0.68
C SER A 93 24.12 -15.39 0.70
N MET A 94 22.82 -15.65 0.81
CA MET A 94 22.13 -15.78 2.09
C MET A 94 22.13 -17.21 2.58
N GLU A 95 22.37 -17.40 3.88
CA GLU A 95 22.22 -18.70 4.51
C GLU A 95 20.74 -19.07 4.63
N THR A 96 20.44 -20.37 4.60
CA THR A 96 19.06 -20.86 4.69
C THR A 96 18.37 -20.39 5.98
N GLU A 97 19.11 -20.36 7.09
CA GLU A 97 18.61 -19.87 8.38
C GLU A 97 18.13 -18.41 8.29
N THR A 98 18.86 -17.55 7.58
CA THR A 98 18.46 -16.15 7.37
C THR A 98 17.18 -16.04 6.55
N ILE A 99 17.00 -16.92 5.55
CA ILE A 99 15.79 -16.94 4.73
C ILE A 99 14.58 -17.43 5.54
N GLU A 100 14.79 -18.41 6.42
CA GLU A 100 13.77 -18.86 7.37
C GLU A 100 13.36 -17.76 8.35
N GLU A 101 14.32 -16.97 8.85
CA GLU A 101 14.01 -15.80 9.67
C GLU A 101 13.15 -14.77 8.92
N ILE A 102 13.48 -14.49 7.65
CA ILE A 102 12.66 -13.58 6.82
C ILE A 102 11.24 -14.13 6.64
N LEU A 103 11.10 -15.42 6.37
CA LEU A 103 9.78 -16.05 6.24
C LEU A 103 8.97 -15.93 7.54
N ASN A 104 9.61 -16.10 8.69
CA ASN A 104 8.98 -15.92 10.00
C ASN A 104 8.51 -14.47 10.21
N GLU A 105 9.32 -13.48 9.86
CA GLU A 105 8.93 -12.05 9.95
C GLU A 105 7.70 -11.75 9.06
N LEU A 106 7.66 -12.32 7.84
CA LEU A 106 6.50 -12.18 6.94
C LEU A 106 5.24 -12.82 7.53
N SER A 107 5.36 -14.01 8.12
CA SER A 107 4.24 -14.75 8.70
C SER A 107 3.59 -14.06 9.91
N ASN A 108 4.36 -13.23 10.63
CA ASN A 108 3.89 -12.53 11.82
C ASN A 108 2.93 -11.39 11.52
N ILE A 109 2.81 -10.98 10.26
CA ILE A 109 2.03 -9.80 9.88
C ILE A 109 0.62 -10.18 9.50
N LYS A 110 -0.33 -9.36 9.99
CA LYS A 110 -1.74 -9.52 9.65
C LYS A 110 -1.95 -9.22 8.16
N LEU A 111 -2.43 -10.21 7.44
CA LEU A 111 -2.90 -10.05 6.06
C LEU A 111 -4.23 -9.31 6.01
N LEU A 112 -4.43 -8.53 4.96
CA LEU A 112 -5.69 -7.85 4.67
C LEU A 112 -6.78 -8.85 4.28
N ASP A 113 -7.96 -8.71 4.86
CA ASP A 113 -9.14 -9.46 4.45
C ASP A 113 -9.63 -8.98 3.07
N GLU A 114 -10.38 -9.81 2.32
CA GLU A 114 -10.89 -9.44 0.98
C GLU A 114 -11.68 -8.12 0.97
N LYS A 115 -12.40 -7.84 2.07
CA LYS A 115 -13.16 -6.60 2.25
C LYS A 115 -12.27 -5.37 2.47
N GLU A 116 -11.08 -5.56 3.02
CA GLU A 116 -10.10 -4.48 3.24
C GLU A 116 -9.25 -4.23 1.98
N LYS A 117 -9.14 -5.24 1.10
CA LYS A 117 -8.42 -5.14 -0.17
C LYS A 117 -9.14 -4.27 -1.19
N TYR A 118 -10.43 -4.51 -1.39
CA TYR A 118 -11.25 -3.76 -2.34
C TYR A 118 -12.06 -2.70 -1.63
N ILE A 119 -11.73 -1.45 -1.93
CA ILE A 119 -12.54 -0.32 -1.51
C ILE A 119 -13.26 0.18 -2.76
N ASP A 120 -14.57 0.04 -2.73
CA ASP A 120 -15.47 0.47 -3.78
C ASP A 120 -15.54 2.00 -3.76
N LEU A 121 -14.88 2.64 -4.72
CA LEU A 121 -14.76 4.12 -4.77
C LEU A 121 -16.14 4.78 -4.79
N ASP A 122 -17.10 4.17 -5.49
CA ASP A 122 -18.47 4.67 -5.58
C ASP A 122 -19.18 4.69 -4.23
N LYS A 123 -18.84 3.76 -3.31
CA LYS A 123 -19.37 3.74 -1.94
C LYS A 123 -18.69 4.76 -1.03
N LEU A 124 -17.44 5.11 -1.29
CA LEU A 124 -16.74 6.16 -0.54
C LEU A 124 -17.30 7.55 -0.88
N VAL A 125 -17.49 7.84 -2.17
CA VAL A 125 -18.07 9.11 -2.62
C VAL A 125 -19.47 9.30 -2.04
N GLN A 126 -20.32 8.27 -2.07
CA GLN A 126 -21.66 8.32 -1.47
C GLN A 126 -21.64 8.47 0.07
N ALA A 127 -20.60 7.97 0.74
CA ALA A 127 -20.46 8.12 2.19
C ALA A 127 -20.01 9.54 2.58
N GLU A 128 -19.12 10.15 1.79
CA GLU A 128 -18.68 11.55 1.98
C GLU A 128 -19.82 12.54 1.67
N GLU A 129 -20.57 12.33 0.58
CA GLU A 129 -21.78 13.12 0.27
C GLU A 129 -22.82 13.04 1.41
N ALA A 130 -23.01 11.86 2.01
CA ALA A 130 -23.93 11.65 3.12
C ALA A 130 -23.42 12.20 4.48
N GLU A 131 -22.12 12.47 4.61
CA GLU A 131 -21.53 13.14 5.79
C GLU A 131 -21.58 14.66 5.62
N GLU A 132 -21.31 15.19 4.43
CA GLU A 132 -21.53 16.61 4.10
C GLU A 132 -23.01 16.99 4.24
N GLU A 133 -23.96 16.16 3.76
CA GLU A 133 -25.39 16.41 3.94
C GLU A 133 -25.83 16.40 5.42
N LYS A 134 -25.11 15.71 6.31
CA LYS A 134 -25.37 15.73 7.76
C LYS A 134 -24.75 16.93 8.47
N GLU A 135 -23.60 17.42 8.01
CA GLU A 135 -23.03 18.69 8.51
C GLU A 135 -23.87 19.90 8.07
N VAL A 136 -24.60 19.79 6.95
CA VAL A 136 -25.46 20.84 6.40
C VAL A 136 -26.91 20.76 6.93
N ASP A 137 -27.23 19.97 7.97
CA ASP A 137 -28.56 20.00 8.62
C ASP A 137 -28.87 21.41 9.18
N GLU A 138 -29.55 22.20 8.35
CA GLU A 138 -29.96 23.59 8.54
C GLU A 138 -30.92 23.81 9.73
N SER A 139 -31.24 22.78 10.52
CA SER A 139 -32.04 22.92 11.74
C SER A 139 -31.39 23.80 12.83
N GLN A 140 -30.12 24.19 12.64
CA GLN A 140 -29.40 25.16 13.48
C GLN A 140 -29.29 26.58 12.88
N ILE A 141 -29.81 26.87 11.68
CA ILE A 141 -29.77 28.24 11.15
C ILE A 141 -30.75 29.10 11.97
N PRO A 142 -30.29 30.10 12.75
CA PRO A 142 -31.18 30.98 13.49
C PRO A 142 -32.10 31.71 12.50
N LYS A 143 -33.38 31.83 12.87
CA LYS A 143 -34.44 32.46 12.06
C LYS A 143 -34.18 33.91 11.61
N ASP A 144 -33.06 34.50 12.00
CA ASP A 144 -32.74 35.92 11.80
C ASP A 144 -32.03 36.22 10.47
N LEU A 145 -31.75 35.22 9.64
CA LEU A 145 -31.25 35.40 8.26
C LEU A 145 -32.18 34.75 7.21
N ARG A 146 -33.46 35.14 7.21
CA ARG A 146 -34.37 34.93 6.08
C ARG A 146 -34.73 36.25 5.41
#